data_AF-K1PKL8-F1
#
_entry.id   AF-K1PKL8-F1
#
_cell.length_a   1.000
_cell.length_b   1.000
_cell.length_c   1.000
_cell.angle_alpha   90.00
_cell.angle_beta   90.00
_cell.angle_gamma   90.00
#
_symmetry.space_group_name_H-M   'P 1'
#
loop_
_entity.id
_entity.type
_entity.pdbx_description
1 polymer ?
#
loop_
_entity_poly.entity_id
_entity_poly.type
_entity_poly.pdbx_seq_one_letter_code
_entity_poly.pdbx_strand_id
1 'polypeptide(L)'
;MSARVVDRIDPFTSKATIKSKKQKRSQGSSHYRTKNAPELQALPQLKDTVPAEQQELFIKKLQQCCVVFDFMDPVSDLKSKEVKRACLNELVDYITATRGVLAEPVYPEVVRMLYGAADGCFNHESVFSSD
;
A
#
# COMPACT_ATOMS: atom_id res chain seq x y z
N MET A 1 -3.52 35.90 64.01
CA MET A 1 -3.98 34.55 63.64
C MET A 1 -3.71 34.38 62.14
N SER A 2 -2.76 33.52 61.79
CA SER A 2 -2.33 33.25 60.41
C SER A 2 -3.21 32.14 59.85
N ALA A 3 -3.99 32.42 58.80
CA ALA A 3 -4.77 31.42 58.09
C ALA A 3 -4.16 31.21 56.70
N ARG A 4 -3.69 29.98 56.48
CA ARG A 4 -3.10 29.46 55.25
C ARG A 4 -4.17 29.44 54.15
N VAL A 5 -3.99 30.19 53.07
CA VAL A 5 -4.71 29.96 51.82
C VAL A 5 -4.03 28.79 51.12
N VAL A 6 -4.49 27.58 51.44
CA VAL A 6 -4.35 26.42 50.56
C VAL A 6 -5.63 26.33 49.76
N ASP A 7 -5.75 27.22 48.76
CA ASP A 7 -6.86 27.11 47.83
C ASP A 7 -6.65 25.88 46.96
N ARG A 8 -7.63 24.99 47.08
CA ARG A 8 -7.69 23.69 46.42
C ARG A 8 -7.83 23.95 44.93
N ILE A 9 -6.76 23.72 44.18
CA ILE A 9 -6.83 23.67 42.72
C ILE A 9 -7.54 22.37 42.35
N ASP A 10 -8.85 22.47 42.16
CA ASP A 10 -9.69 21.43 41.59
C ASP A 10 -9.23 21.14 40.14
N PRO A 11 -8.85 19.89 39.79
CA PRO A 11 -8.36 19.56 38.45
C PRO A 11 -9.36 19.82 37.32
N PHE A 12 -10.64 20.03 37.64
CA PHE A 12 -11.71 20.06 36.64
C PHE A 12 -12.18 21.46 36.21
N THR A 13 -11.69 22.56 36.78
CA THR A 13 -12.20 23.93 36.48
C THR A 13 -11.33 24.78 35.56
N SER A 14 -10.16 24.33 35.09
CA SER A 14 -9.32 25.11 34.16
C SER A 14 -9.75 24.98 32.68
N LYS A 15 -10.98 25.38 32.35
CA LYS A 15 -11.32 25.83 30.99
C LYS A 15 -10.99 27.31 30.84
N ALA A 16 -9.72 27.63 30.66
CA ALA A 16 -9.31 28.85 29.96
C ALA A 16 -7.81 28.79 29.60
N THR A 17 -7.53 28.92 28.30
CA THR A 17 -6.26 29.41 27.74
C THR A 17 -4.99 28.58 27.95
N ILE A 18 -4.89 27.44 27.27
CA ILE A 18 -3.61 27.05 26.67
C ILE A 18 -3.81 27.01 25.16
N LYS A 19 -3.36 28.08 24.49
CA LYS A 19 -3.07 28.09 23.06
C LYS A 19 -1.91 27.10 22.82
N SER A 20 -2.19 25.81 22.77
CA SER A 20 -1.32 24.93 22.01
C SER A 20 -1.72 25.14 20.56
N LYS A 21 -0.83 25.77 19.77
CA LYS A 21 -0.80 25.48 18.34
C LYS A 21 -0.67 23.97 18.29
N LYS A 22 -1.80 23.27 18.09
CA LYS A 22 -1.81 21.86 17.76
C LYS A 22 -1.01 21.80 16.49
N GLN A 23 0.29 21.50 16.61
CA GLN A 23 1.05 20.98 15.48
C GLN A 23 0.20 19.81 15.03
N LYS A 24 -0.50 20.03 13.93
CA LYS A 24 -1.26 19.02 13.24
C LYS A 24 -0.17 18.01 12.92
N ARG A 25 -0.09 16.95 13.74
CA ARG A 25 0.80 15.81 13.54
C ARG A 25 0.79 15.57 12.04
N SER A 26 1.96 15.66 11.42
CA SER A 26 2.13 15.43 9.99
C SER A 26 1.28 14.21 9.68
N GLN A 27 0.24 14.42 8.86
CA GLN A 27 -0.62 13.36 8.39
C GLN A 27 0.31 12.30 7.82
N GLY A 28 0.54 11.23 8.58
CA GLY A 28 1.29 10.09 8.11
C GLY A 28 0.56 9.53 6.91
N SER A 29 1.29 8.91 6.00
CA SER A 29 0.78 8.24 4.80
C SER A 29 -0.33 7.18 5.06
N SER A 30 -0.74 6.97 6.32
CA SER A 30 -1.74 6.01 6.78
C SER A 30 -3.19 6.34 6.42
N HIS A 31 -3.47 7.20 5.45
CA HIS A 31 -4.81 7.47 4.94
C HIS A 31 -5.06 7.01 3.50
N TYR A 32 -4.14 6.23 2.92
CA TYR A 32 -4.41 5.49 1.68
C TYR A 32 -5.32 4.27 1.91
N ARG A 33 -6.46 4.47 2.59
CA ARG A 33 -7.58 3.54 2.48
C ARG A 33 -8.45 4.04 1.34
N THR A 34 -8.15 3.64 0.12
CA THR A 34 -9.15 3.67 -0.95
C THR A 34 -10.30 2.77 -0.48
N LYS A 35 -11.39 3.37 -0.01
CA LYS A 35 -12.55 2.63 0.53
C LYS A 35 -13.22 1.68 -0.48
N ASN A 36 -12.73 1.67 -1.73
CA ASN A 36 -13.26 0.93 -2.87
C ASN A 36 -12.16 0.15 -3.62
N ALA A 37 -11.12 -0.36 -2.93
CA ALA A 37 -10.19 -1.26 -3.61
C ALA A 37 -10.97 -2.50 -4.12
N PRO A 38 -10.87 -2.87 -5.41
CA PRO A 38 -11.59 -4.03 -5.95
C PRO A 38 -11.21 -5.31 -5.20
N GLU A 39 -12.19 -6.16 -4.90
CA GLU A 39 -11.94 -7.52 -4.42
C GLU A 39 -11.04 -8.25 -5.42
N LEU A 40 -9.94 -8.85 -4.94
CA LEU A 40 -9.00 -9.52 -5.82
C LEU A 40 -9.61 -10.82 -6.34
N GLN A 41 -9.64 -10.95 -7.67
CA GLN A 41 -10.06 -12.18 -8.33
C GLN A 41 -8.85 -13.04 -8.69
N ALA A 42 -8.98 -14.36 -8.58
CA ALA A 42 -7.93 -15.26 -9.01
C ALA A 42 -7.80 -15.23 -10.54
N LEU A 43 -6.66 -14.76 -11.04
CA LEU A 43 -6.32 -14.81 -12.46
C LEU A 43 -5.86 -16.22 -12.88
N PRO A 44 -5.96 -16.58 -14.17
CA PRO A 44 -5.42 -17.83 -14.71
C PRO A 44 -3.96 -18.07 -14.33
N GLN A 45 -3.52 -19.33 -14.30
CA GLN A 45 -2.14 -19.67 -13.99
C GLN A 45 -1.23 -19.44 -15.22
N LEU A 46 -0.04 -18.90 -14.99
CA LEU A 46 0.98 -18.62 -16.02
C LEU A 46 1.39 -19.89 -16.77
N LYS A 47 1.54 -21.00 -16.05
CA LYS A 47 1.90 -22.30 -16.62
C LYS A 47 0.86 -22.89 -17.57
N ASP A 48 -0.41 -22.52 -17.39
CA ASP A 48 -1.54 -23.04 -18.19
C ASP A 48 -1.88 -22.10 -19.36
N THR A 49 -1.18 -20.97 -19.47
CA THR A 49 -1.39 -19.95 -20.49
C THR A 49 -0.39 -20.11 -21.63
N VAL A 50 -0.79 -19.82 -22.87
CA VAL A 50 0.11 -19.87 -24.03
C VAL A 50 1.26 -18.88 -23.90
N PRO A 51 2.49 -19.20 -24.35
CA PRO A 51 3.66 -18.33 -24.18
C PRO A 51 3.47 -16.89 -24.68
N ALA A 52 2.68 -16.70 -25.74
CA ALA A 52 2.39 -15.39 -26.30
C ALA A 52 1.60 -14.48 -25.35
N GLU A 53 0.75 -15.04 -24.49
CA GLU A 53 -0.12 -14.31 -23.55
C GLU A 53 0.45 -14.27 -22.12
N GLN A 54 1.44 -15.12 -21.83
CA GLN A 54 2.05 -15.21 -20.48
C GLN A 54 2.63 -13.88 -20.01
N GLN A 55 3.30 -13.14 -20.88
CA GLN A 55 3.90 -11.86 -20.51
C GLN A 55 2.83 -10.81 -20.16
N GLU A 56 1.73 -10.76 -20.92
CA GLU A 56 0.60 -9.87 -20.63
C GLU A 56 -0.08 -10.26 -19.31
N LEU A 57 -0.28 -11.56 -19.09
CA LEU A 57 -0.82 -12.09 -17.84
C LEU A 57 0.08 -11.80 -16.63
N PHE A 58 1.41 -11.87 -16.81
CA PHE A 58 2.40 -11.54 -15.79
C PHE A 58 2.28 -10.07 -15.37
N ILE A 59 2.15 -9.16 -16.33
CA ILE A 59 1.90 -7.73 -16.09
C ILE A 59 0.59 -7.52 -15.33
N LYS A 60 -0.51 -8.17 -15.74
CA LYS A 60 -1.81 -8.07 -15.04
C LYS A 60 -1.71 -8.54 -13.58
N LYS A 61 -0.98 -9.63 -13.34
CA LYS A 61 -0.73 -10.16 -11.98
C LYS A 61 0.10 -9.19 -11.12
N LEU A 62 1.15 -8.57 -11.67
CA LEU A 62 1.91 -7.50 -10.98
C LEU A 62 1.00 -6.32 -10.63
N GLN A 63 0.14 -5.91 -11.56
CA GLN A 63 -0.78 -4.81 -11.36
C GLN A 63 -1.77 -5.10 -10.22
N GLN A 64 -2.30 -6.32 -10.19
CA GLN A 64 -3.18 -6.78 -9.12
C GLN A 64 -2.49 -6.80 -7.74
N CYS A 65 -1.21 -7.15 -7.70
CA CYS A 65 -0.42 -7.18 -6.47
C CYS A 65 -0.12 -5.79 -5.89
N CYS A 66 -0.47 -4.71 -6.58
CA CYS A 66 -0.35 -3.35 -6.04
C CYS A 66 -1.43 -3.00 -5.01
N VAL A 67 -2.48 -3.82 -4.89
CA VAL A 67 -3.53 -3.61 -3.87
C VAL A 67 -2.96 -3.80 -2.47
N VAL A 68 -3.07 -2.77 -1.62
CA VAL A 68 -2.58 -2.78 -0.23
C VAL A 68 -3.69 -3.24 0.69
N PHE A 69 -3.36 -4.13 1.62
CA PHE A 69 -4.28 -4.64 2.63
C PHE A 69 -3.93 -4.12 4.02
N ASP A 70 -4.97 -3.87 4.82
CA ASP A 70 -4.79 -3.63 6.25
C ASP A 70 -4.58 -4.97 6.96
N PHE A 71 -3.42 -5.14 7.59
CA PHE A 71 -3.08 -6.33 8.37
C PHE A 71 -3.33 -6.14 9.87
N MET A 72 -3.74 -4.95 10.31
CA MET A 72 -4.17 -4.72 11.70
C MET A 72 -5.53 -5.37 11.99
N ASP A 73 -6.35 -5.53 10.95
CA ASP A 73 -7.55 -6.37 10.98
C ASP A 73 -7.27 -7.72 10.28
N PRO A 74 -7.09 -8.82 11.05
CA PRO A 74 -6.77 -10.13 10.48
C PRO A 74 -7.95 -10.75 9.73
N VAL A 75 -9.20 -10.33 9.98
CA VAL A 75 -10.39 -10.94 9.36
C VAL A 75 -10.87 -10.18 8.13
N SER A 76 -10.35 -8.97 7.88
CA SER A 76 -10.66 -8.22 6.66
C SER A 76 -10.01 -8.88 5.45
N ASP A 77 -10.74 -8.92 4.33
CA ASP A 77 -10.20 -9.25 3.00
C ASP A 77 -9.45 -10.59 2.90
N LEU A 78 -9.76 -11.56 3.78
CA LEU A 78 -9.06 -12.85 3.88
C LEU A 78 -8.89 -13.53 2.51
N LYS A 79 -9.96 -13.56 1.72
CA LYS A 79 -9.97 -14.12 0.36
C LYS A 79 -8.98 -13.37 -0.55
N SER A 80 -9.03 -12.05 -0.57
CA SER A 80 -8.15 -11.24 -1.41
C SER A 80 -6.69 -11.31 -0.96
N LYS A 81 -6.43 -11.38 0.35
CA LYS A 81 -5.09 -11.59 0.93
C LYS A 81 -4.52 -12.94 0.47
N GLU A 82 -5.31 -14.01 0.49
CA GLU A 82 -4.87 -15.32 0.00
C GLU A 82 -4.63 -15.33 -1.52
N VAL A 83 -5.49 -14.68 -2.30
CA VAL A 83 -5.27 -14.52 -3.75
C VAL A 83 -3.95 -13.78 -4.03
N LYS A 84 -3.66 -12.69 -3.31
CA LYS A 84 -2.38 -11.97 -3.46
C LYS A 84 -1.20 -12.83 -3.06
N ARG A 85 -1.29 -13.59 -1.96
CA ARG A 85 -0.24 -14.53 -1.52
C ARG A 85 0.07 -15.56 -2.60
N ALA A 86 -0.95 -16.24 -3.13
CA ALA A 86 -0.80 -17.23 -4.19
C ALA A 86 -0.19 -16.62 -5.46
N CYS A 87 -0.68 -15.45 -5.87
CA CYS A 87 -0.17 -14.72 -7.04
C CYS A 87 1.31 -14.35 -6.88
N LEU A 88 1.74 -13.81 -5.74
CA LEU A 88 3.13 -13.45 -5.51
C LEU A 88 4.07 -14.66 -5.57
N ASN A 89 3.67 -15.81 -5.01
CA ASN A 89 4.46 -17.03 -5.11
C ASN A 89 4.62 -17.47 -6.57
N GLU A 90 3.52 -17.45 -7.32
CA GLU A 90 3.53 -17.82 -8.74
C GLU A 90 4.43 -16.90 -9.57
N LEU A 91 4.45 -15.59 -9.28
CA LEU A 91 5.34 -14.62 -9.94
C LEU A 91 6.81 -14.94 -9.69
N VAL A 92 7.16 -15.32 -8.46
CA VAL A 92 8.54 -15.72 -8.10
C VAL A 92 8.92 -17.01 -8.81
N ASP A 93 8.03 -18.00 -8.83
CA ASP A 93 8.27 -19.27 -9.53
C ASP A 93 8.47 -19.03 -11.04
N TYR A 94 7.67 -18.15 -11.65
CA TYR A 94 7.77 -17.85 -13.07
C TYR A 94 9.10 -17.14 -13.44
N ILE A 95 9.53 -16.15 -12.65
CA ILE A 95 10.80 -15.45 -12.87
C ILE A 95 11.99 -16.41 -12.69
N THR A 96 11.92 -17.32 -11.72
CA THR A 96 13.03 -18.24 -11.43
C THR A 96 13.11 -19.42 -12.41
N ALA A 97 11.97 -19.88 -12.93
CA ALA A 97 11.91 -20.99 -13.88
C ALA A 97 12.18 -20.58 -15.34
N THR A 98 11.88 -19.32 -15.72
CA THR A 98 11.85 -18.89 -17.13
C THR A 98 12.91 -17.81 -17.39
N ARG A 99 13.75 -18.02 -18.41
CA ARG A 99 14.74 -17.01 -18.83
C ARG A 99 14.10 -15.96 -19.73
N GLY A 100 14.52 -14.71 -19.61
CA GLY A 100 14.09 -13.61 -20.49
C GLY A 100 12.72 -13.00 -20.16
N VAL A 101 12.15 -13.30 -18.99
CA VAL A 101 10.84 -12.77 -18.56
C VAL A 101 10.86 -11.26 -18.31
N LEU A 102 11.98 -10.73 -17.82
CA LEU A 102 12.13 -9.32 -17.45
C LEU A 102 12.41 -8.46 -18.68
N ALA A 103 11.39 -8.29 -19.51
CA ALA A 103 11.40 -7.39 -20.66
C ALA A 103 11.13 -5.94 -20.24
N GLU A 104 11.47 -4.98 -21.11
CA GLU A 104 11.30 -3.54 -20.90
C GLU A 104 9.92 -3.11 -20.33
N PRO A 105 8.76 -3.59 -20.84
CA PRO A 105 7.46 -3.20 -20.30
C PRO A 105 7.15 -3.75 -18.90
N VAL A 106 7.90 -4.73 -18.41
CA VAL A 106 7.67 -5.39 -17.11
C VAL A 106 8.31 -4.61 -15.96
N TYR A 107 9.46 -4.00 -16.19
CA TYR A 107 10.21 -3.23 -15.18
C TYR A 107 9.38 -2.15 -14.46
N PRO A 108 8.65 -1.25 -15.15
CA PRO A 108 7.86 -0.22 -14.46
C PRO A 108 6.81 -0.83 -13.53
N GLU A 109 6.23 -1.98 -13.89
CA GLU A 109 5.21 -2.66 -13.09
C GLU A 109 5.80 -3.32 -11.85
N VAL A 110 7.00 -3.91 -11.96
CA VAL A 110 7.73 -4.45 -10.79
C VAL A 110 8.09 -3.32 -9.82
N VAL A 111 8.66 -2.22 -10.33
CA VAL A 111 8.99 -1.04 -9.53
C VAL A 111 7.72 -0.50 -8.86
N ARG A 112 6.62 -0.36 -9.61
CA ARG A 112 5.34 0.10 -9.06
C ARG A 112 4.77 -0.85 -8.00
N MET A 113 4.92 -2.17 -8.15
CA MET A 113 4.48 -3.11 -7.11
C MET A 113 5.33 -2.99 -5.83
N LEU A 114 6.63 -2.77 -5.97
CA LEU A 114 7.57 -2.67 -4.84
C LEU A 114 7.47 -1.32 -4.10
N TYR A 115 7.35 -0.23 -4.86
CA TYR A 115 7.42 1.14 -4.34
C TYR A 115 6.08 1.89 -4.37
N GLY A 116 5.10 1.43 -5.15
CA GLY A 116 3.83 2.14 -5.40
C GLY A 116 2.83 2.16 -4.25
N ALA A 117 3.21 1.69 -3.06
CA ALA A 117 2.51 2.04 -1.81
C ALA A 117 3.05 3.34 -1.16
N ALA A 118 4.17 3.90 -1.65
CA ALA A 118 4.85 5.04 -1.06
C ALA A 118 4.47 6.39 -1.69
N ASP A 119 4.22 6.48 -3.00
CA ASP A 119 4.03 7.79 -3.65
C ASP A 119 2.97 7.76 -4.76
N GLY A 120 1.90 8.54 -4.56
CA GLY A 120 0.88 8.85 -5.57
C GLY A 120 1.39 9.73 -6.73
N CYS A 121 2.68 9.66 -7.08
CA CYS A 121 3.33 10.48 -8.10
C CYS A 121 4.46 9.71 -8.79
N PHE A 122 4.20 8.58 -9.44
CA PHE A 122 5.05 8.15 -10.55
C PHE A 122 4.26 8.34 -11.84
N ASN A 123 4.22 9.60 -12.29
CA ASN A 123 3.75 9.90 -13.64
C ASN A 123 4.68 9.17 -14.61
N HIS A 124 4.09 8.32 -15.45
CA HIS A 124 4.74 7.60 -16.54
C HIS A 124 5.43 8.54 -17.57
N GLU A 125 5.27 9.85 -17.43
CA GLU A 125 5.71 10.86 -18.40
C GLU A 125 7.07 11.51 -18.09
N SER A 126 7.70 11.23 -16.94
CA SER A 126 8.96 11.91 -16.56
C SER A 126 10.26 11.10 -16.73
N VAL A 127 10.21 9.87 -17.27
CA VAL A 127 11.42 9.04 -17.44
C VAL A 127 11.89 8.92 -18.90
N PHE A 128 11.09 9.32 -19.88
CA PHE A 128 11.46 9.32 -21.32
C PHE A 128 11.52 10.73 -21.92
N SER A 129 12.11 11.68 -21.20
CA SER A 129 12.57 12.94 -21.79
C SER A 129 13.84 13.40 -21.11
N SER A 130 14.94 12.75 -21.46
CA SER A 130 16.26 13.35 -21.44
C SER A 130 17.05 12.65 -22.53
N ASP A 131 17.08 13.30 -23.70
CA ASP A 131 18.27 13.30 -24.57
C ASP A 131 19.56 13.53 -23.75
#